data_AF-A0A9D0TK14-F1
#
_entry.id   AF-A0A9D0TK14-F1
#
_cell.length_a   1.000
_cell.length_b   1.000
_cell.length_c   1.000
_cell.angle_alpha   90.00
_cell.angle_beta   90.00
_cell.angle_gamma   90.00
#
_symmetry.space_group_name_H-M   'P 1'
#
loop_
_entity.id
_entity.type
_entity.pdbx_description
1 polymer ?
#
loop_
_entity_poly.entity_id
_entity_poly.type
_entity_poly.pdbx_seq_one_letter_code
_entity_poly.pdbx_strand_id
1 'polypeptide(L)'
;LVCMIVLFDSAWVSSGQWGHAAIYGLLIGGLGLIVLLRAKRSDITFAFLLSYALLLLGRAVWLGDPLTIPLHQLQNGALLIFAFFMISDPKTSPDSRTGRVLFAVLVTLVAGYIQFILYQPNGLLYALVGCCLLTPVINHFLPGENYRWSRPTTGRNTF
;
A
#
# COMPACT_ATOMS: atom_id res chain seq x y z
N LEU A 1 -13.85 -7.54 -23.84
CA LEU A 1 -13.72 -6.30 -23.03
C LEU A 1 -12.81 -5.29 -23.69
N VAL A 2 -11.50 -5.55 -23.83
CA VAL A 2 -10.56 -4.63 -24.52
C VAL A 2 -11.02 -4.30 -25.94
N CYS A 3 -11.40 -5.31 -26.74
CA CYS A 3 -11.96 -5.06 -28.08
C CYS A 3 -13.30 -4.30 -28.06
N MET A 4 -14.12 -4.42 -27.01
CA MET A 4 -15.38 -3.66 -26.93
C MET A 4 -15.16 -2.20 -26.58
N ILE A 5 -14.19 -1.89 -25.70
CA ILE A 5 -13.83 -0.51 -25.34
C ILE A 5 -13.21 0.22 -26.54
N VAL A 6 -12.45 -0.51 -27.38
CA VAL A 6 -11.80 0.09 -28.56
C VAL A 6 -12.77 0.27 -29.72
N LEU A 7 -13.79 -0.59 -29.85
CA LEU A 7 -14.72 -0.56 -30.99
C LEU A 7 -16.02 0.22 -30.73
N PHE A 8 -16.40 0.44 -29.47
CA PHE A 8 -17.65 1.10 -29.11
C PHE A 8 -17.41 2.25 -28.13
N ASP A 9 -17.69 3.47 -28.58
CA ASP A 9 -17.55 4.73 -27.80
C ASP A 9 -18.54 4.82 -26.61
N SER A 10 -19.50 3.88 -26.55
CA SER A 10 -20.51 3.75 -25.49
C SER A 10 -20.23 2.61 -24.51
N ALA A 11 -19.09 1.92 -24.63
CA ALA A 11 -18.71 0.86 -23.70
C ALA A 11 -18.13 1.45 -22.40
N TRP A 12 -18.95 1.50 -21.35
CA TRP A 12 -18.53 1.92 -20.02
C TRP A 12 -18.21 0.70 -19.14
N VAL A 13 -17.00 0.65 -18.60
CA VAL A 13 -16.63 -0.33 -17.57
C VAL A 13 -16.88 0.31 -16.21
N SER A 14 -17.84 -0.20 -15.45
CA SER A 14 -17.98 0.22 -14.06
C SER A 14 -16.75 -0.20 -13.28
N SER A 15 -16.18 0.71 -12.48
CA SER A 15 -15.11 0.39 -11.54
C SER A 15 -15.58 -0.79 -10.68
N GLY A 16 -14.91 -1.94 -10.80
CA GLY A 16 -15.44 -3.26 -10.47
C GLY A 16 -16.26 -3.30 -9.18
N GLN A 17 -17.51 -3.77 -9.28
CA GLN A 17 -18.21 -4.33 -8.14
C GLN A 17 -17.46 -5.59 -7.75
N TRP A 18 -16.62 -5.48 -6.72
CA TRP A 18 -16.00 -6.62 -6.06
C TRP A 18 -17.14 -7.46 -5.45
N GLY A 19 -17.70 -8.37 -6.25
CA GLY A 19 -18.74 -9.30 -5.80
C GLY A 19 -18.29 -9.99 -4.52
N HIS A 20 -19.20 -10.18 -3.56
CA HIS A 20 -18.88 -10.66 -2.21
C HIS A 20 -17.78 -9.86 -1.51
N ALA A 21 -17.89 -8.52 -1.51
CA ALA A 21 -16.97 -7.60 -0.82
C ALA A 21 -16.59 -8.03 0.62
N ALA A 22 -17.51 -8.69 1.34
CA ALA A 22 -17.26 -9.24 2.66
C ALA A 22 -16.25 -10.41 2.66
N ILE A 23 -16.30 -11.31 1.69
CA ILE A 23 -15.38 -12.46 1.58
C ILE A 23 -13.99 -12.00 1.12
N TYR A 24 -13.92 -11.06 0.19
CA TYR A 24 -12.64 -10.45 -0.20
C TYR A 24 -12.05 -9.59 0.90
N GLY A 25 -12.85 -8.80 1.61
CA GLY A 25 -12.42 -8.07 2.81
C GLY A 25 -11.91 -9.00 3.90
N LEU A 26 -12.59 -10.13 4.14
CA LEU A 26 -12.16 -11.17 5.08
C LEU A 26 -10.88 -11.86 4.63
N LEU A 27 -10.74 -12.21 3.34
CA LEU A 27 -9.55 -12.85 2.80
C LEU A 27 -8.35 -11.92 2.80
N ILE A 28 -8.52 -10.67 2.37
CA ILE A 28 -7.45 -9.66 2.37
C ILE A 28 -7.10 -9.25 3.79
N GLY A 29 -8.09 -9.08 4.68
CA GLY A 29 -7.86 -8.80 6.09
C GLY A 29 -7.19 -9.96 6.81
N GLY A 30 -7.63 -11.19 6.57
CA GLY A 30 -7.08 -12.41 7.16
C GLY A 30 -5.67 -12.71 6.66
N LEU A 31 -5.45 -12.68 5.35
CA LEU A 31 -4.11 -12.83 4.75
C LEU A 31 -3.20 -11.66 5.14
N GLY A 32 -3.72 -10.44 5.15
CA GLY A 32 -3.00 -9.25 5.60
C GLY A 32 -2.56 -9.37 7.04
N LEU A 33 -3.43 -9.82 7.94
CA LEU A 33 -3.10 -10.06 9.34
C LEU A 33 -2.06 -11.18 9.50
N ILE A 34 -2.19 -12.28 8.74
CA ILE A 34 -1.18 -13.36 8.72
C ILE A 34 0.18 -12.84 8.24
N VAL A 35 0.21 -12.04 7.16
CA VAL A 35 1.43 -11.43 6.62
C VAL A 35 2.05 -10.46 7.63
N LEU A 36 1.25 -9.61 8.27
CA LEU A 36 1.70 -8.66 9.30
C LEU A 36 2.33 -9.38 10.50
N LEU A 37 1.69 -10.46 10.97
CA LEU A 37 2.16 -11.22 12.13
C LEU A 37 3.40 -12.06 11.78
N ARG A 38 3.56 -12.50 10.53
CA ARG A 38 4.69 -13.35 10.10
C ARG A 38 5.94 -12.55 9.69
N ALA A 39 5.79 -11.34 9.14
CA ALA A 39 6.89 -10.67 8.44
C ALA A 39 7.84 -9.82 9.31
N LYS A 40 7.56 -9.58 10.60
CA LYS A 40 8.30 -8.58 11.44
C LYS A 40 8.46 -7.19 10.78
N ARG A 41 7.67 -6.89 9.74
CA ARG A 41 7.67 -5.61 8.99
C ARG A 41 6.30 -4.91 9.06
N SER A 42 5.48 -5.23 10.06
CA SER A 42 4.15 -4.62 10.26
C SER A 42 4.19 -3.09 10.42
N ASP A 43 5.33 -2.55 10.87
CA ASP A 43 5.54 -1.11 11.06
C ASP A 43 5.17 -0.27 9.81
N ILE A 44 5.55 -0.70 8.60
CA ILE A 44 5.33 0.09 7.37
C ILE A 44 3.86 0.10 6.96
N THR A 45 3.19 -1.05 7.03
CA THR A 45 1.78 -1.18 6.67
C THR A 45 0.90 -0.41 7.63
N PHE A 46 1.17 -0.49 8.95
CA PHE A 46 0.44 0.29 9.94
C PHE A 46 0.68 1.79 9.77
N ALA A 47 1.92 2.23 9.54
CA ALA A 47 2.24 3.63 9.27
C ALA A 47 1.51 4.15 8.03
N PHE A 48 1.43 3.35 6.96
CA PHE A 48 0.71 3.68 5.75
C PHE A 48 -0.80 3.78 5.99
N LEU A 49 -1.42 2.76 6.56
CA LEU A 49 -2.86 2.76 6.84
C LEU A 49 -3.27 3.92 7.75
N LEU A 50 -2.50 4.16 8.81
CA LEU A 50 -2.75 5.27 9.74
C LEU A 50 -2.61 6.62 9.04
N SER A 51 -1.50 6.85 8.32
CA SER A 51 -1.29 8.12 7.61
C SER A 51 -2.37 8.35 6.54
N TYR A 52 -2.74 7.33 5.78
CA TYR A 52 -3.76 7.44 4.74
C TYR A 52 -5.15 7.67 5.33
N ALA A 53 -5.49 7.01 6.44
CA ALA A 53 -6.72 7.28 7.18
C ALA A 53 -6.78 8.72 7.70
N LEU A 54 -5.69 9.22 8.28
CA LEU A 54 -5.59 10.61 8.74
C LEU A 54 -5.74 11.59 7.58
N LEU A 55 -5.15 11.30 6.42
CA LEU A 55 -5.28 12.14 5.23
C LEU A 55 -6.74 12.19 4.73
N LEU A 56 -7.42 11.04 4.67
CA LEU A 56 -8.84 10.97 4.28
C LEU A 56 -9.75 11.69 5.27
N LEU A 57 -9.54 11.48 6.58
CA LEU A 57 -10.33 12.14 7.63
C LEU A 57 -10.07 13.65 7.65
N GLY A 58 -8.82 14.08 7.55
CA GLY A 58 -8.46 15.49 7.48
C GLY A 58 -9.08 16.18 6.28
N ARG A 59 -9.09 15.51 5.12
CA ARG A 59 -9.80 16.00 3.93
C ARG A 59 -11.31 16.09 4.15
N ALA A 60 -11.92 15.06 4.73
CA ALA A 60 -13.37 15.06 4.98
C ALA A 60 -13.78 16.19 5.93
N VAL A 61 -13.02 16.41 7.01
CA VAL A 61 -13.25 17.53 7.93
C VAL A 61 -13.05 18.88 7.22
N TRP A 62 -12.05 19.00 6.36
CA TRP A 62 -11.78 20.24 5.61
C TRP A 62 -12.88 20.57 4.59
N LEU A 63 -13.45 19.56 3.92
CA LEU A 63 -14.55 19.75 2.96
C LEU A 63 -15.94 19.80 3.61
N GLY A 64 -16.06 19.38 4.88
CA GLY A 64 -17.35 19.18 5.54
C GLY A 64 -18.09 17.92 5.06
N ASP A 65 -17.37 16.96 4.49
CA ASP A 65 -17.93 15.70 3.99
C ASP A 65 -18.37 14.79 5.14
N PRO A 66 -19.44 14.00 4.97
CA PRO A 66 -19.85 13.01 5.95
C PRO A 66 -18.77 11.93 6.11
N LEU A 67 -18.53 11.51 7.36
CA LEU A 67 -17.51 10.51 7.72
C LEU A 67 -17.75 9.12 7.11
N THR A 68 -18.92 8.88 6.52
CA THR A 68 -19.23 7.66 5.77
C THR A 68 -18.36 7.50 4.52
N ILE A 69 -17.99 8.61 3.87
CA ILE A 69 -17.18 8.62 2.66
C ILE A 69 -15.75 8.12 2.91
N PRO A 70 -14.96 8.71 3.84
CA PRO A 70 -13.62 8.21 4.13
C PRO A 70 -13.64 6.79 4.71
N LEU A 71 -14.66 6.43 5.49
CA LEU A 71 -14.79 5.07 6.04
C LEU A 71 -15.00 4.03 4.92
N HIS A 72 -15.82 4.33 3.93
CA HIS A 72 -16.02 3.46 2.77
C HIS A 72 -14.75 3.35 1.91
N GLN A 73 -13.99 4.44 1.77
CA GLN A 73 -12.71 4.40 1.05
C GLN A 73 -11.65 3.55 1.77
N LEU A 74 -11.62 3.55 3.11
CA LEU A 74 -10.73 2.69 3.90
C LEU A 74 -11.08 1.20 3.79
N GLN A 75 -12.35 0.87 3.54
CA GLN A 75 -12.80 -0.50 3.31
C GLN A 75 -12.53 -0.99 1.88
N ASN A 76 -11.92 -0.17 1.02
CA ASN A 76 -11.62 -0.56 -0.35
C ASN A 76 -10.58 -1.69 -0.40
N GLY A 77 -10.95 -2.82 -1.01
CA GLY A 77 -10.07 -3.98 -1.17
C GLY A 77 -8.76 -3.65 -1.91
N ALA A 78 -8.79 -2.73 -2.88
CA ALA A 78 -7.57 -2.32 -3.59
C ALA A 78 -6.56 -1.61 -2.66
N LEU A 79 -7.05 -0.81 -1.72
CA LEU A 79 -6.22 -0.16 -0.70
C LEU A 79 -5.60 -1.19 0.24
N LEU A 80 -6.38 -2.18 0.66
CA LEU A 80 -5.89 -3.24 1.54
C LEU A 80 -4.86 -4.12 0.83
N ILE A 81 -5.09 -4.50 -0.43
CA ILE A 81 -4.10 -5.25 -1.24
C ILE A 81 -2.80 -4.44 -1.36
N PHE A 82 -2.91 -3.15 -1.67
CA PHE A 82 -1.76 -2.27 -1.73
C PHE A 82 -0.99 -2.23 -0.40
N ALA A 83 -1.70 -2.05 0.71
CA ALA A 83 -1.12 -1.94 2.05
C ALA A 83 -0.44 -3.23 2.53
N PHE A 84 -1.01 -4.40 2.21
CA PHE A 84 -0.53 -5.69 2.71
C PHE A 84 0.46 -6.38 1.79
N PHE A 85 0.41 -6.15 0.48
CA PHE A 85 1.24 -6.88 -0.48
C PHE A 85 2.22 -6.00 -1.27
N MET A 86 1.91 -4.73 -1.48
CA MET A 86 2.77 -3.86 -2.30
C MET A 86 3.72 -3.06 -1.44
N ILE A 87 3.21 -2.28 -0.47
CA ILE A 87 4.06 -1.42 0.36
C ILE A 87 4.86 -2.20 1.42
N SER A 88 4.41 -3.40 1.79
CA SER A 88 5.08 -4.28 2.75
C SER A 88 6.27 -5.04 2.15
N ASP A 89 6.47 -4.98 0.83
CA ASP A 89 7.54 -5.69 0.14
C ASP A 89 8.92 -5.20 0.65
N PRO A 90 9.80 -6.14 1.10
CA PRO A 90 11.08 -5.78 1.71
C PRO A 90 12.10 -5.24 0.71
N LYS A 91 11.90 -5.44 -0.61
CA LYS A 91 12.87 -5.03 -1.63
C LYS A 91 12.65 -3.60 -2.10
N THR A 92 11.44 -3.08 -1.95
CA THR A 92 11.05 -1.71 -2.32
C THR A 92 11.05 -0.75 -1.12
N SER A 93 10.98 -1.26 0.11
CA SER A 93 10.94 -0.47 1.34
C SER A 93 12.33 -0.26 1.98
N PRO A 94 12.56 0.87 2.67
CA PRO A 94 13.80 1.10 3.44
C PRO A 94 14.04 0.03 4.52
N ASP A 95 15.30 -0.14 4.93
CA ASP A 95 15.67 -1.16 5.91
C ASP A 95 15.49 -0.71 7.36
N SER A 96 15.67 0.58 7.64
CA SER A 96 15.49 1.12 8.99
C SER A 96 14.01 1.26 9.35
N ARG A 97 13.66 1.02 10.62
CA ARG A 97 12.27 1.16 11.10
C ARG A 97 11.73 2.58 10.86
N THR A 98 12.54 3.58 11.19
CA THR A 98 12.22 5.00 10.97
C THR A 98 12.11 5.33 9.49
N GLY A 99 13.00 4.79 8.65
CA GLY A 99 12.94 4.97 7.21
C GLY A 99 11.65 4.41 6.60
N ARG A 100 11.18 3.25 7.09
CA ARG A 100 9.90 2.66 6.66
C ARG A 100 8.70 3.55 7.00
N VAL A 101 8.66 4.12 8.21
CA VAL A 101 7.58 5.03 8.61
C VAL A 101 7.61 6.30 7.76
N LEU A 102 8.78 6.90 7.56
CA LEU A 102 8.95 8.07 6.71
C LEU A 102 8.50 7.79 5.27
N PHE A 103 8.93 6.65 4.72
CA PHE A 103 8.55 6.23 3.37
C PHE A 103 7.04 6.05 3.22
N ALA A 104 6.39 5.38 4.18
CA ALA A 104 4.95 5.22 4.17
C ALA A 104 4.19 6.56 4.16
N VAL A 105 4.64 7.51 4.99
CA VAL A 105 4.06 8.87 5.03
C VAL A 105 4.28 9.60 3.70
N LEU A 106 5.47 9.53 3.12
CA LEU A 106 5.76 10.14 1.82
C LEU A 106 4.87 9.56 0.71
N VAL A 107 4.74 8.24 0.64
CA VAL A 107 3.86 7.56 -0.32
C VAL A 107 2.41 8.03 -0.15
N THR A 108 1.92 8.11 1.09
CA THR A 108 0.57 8.62 1.38
C THR A 108 0.37 10.06 0.89
N LEU A 109 1.33 10.96 1.15
CA LEU A 109 1.23 12.36 0.74
C LEU A 109 1.24 12.50 -0.79
N VAL A 110 2.16 11.81 -1.46
CA VAL A 110 2.25 11.82 -2.93
C VAL A 110 1.00 11.20 -3.56
N ALA A 111 0.50 10.09 -3.00
CA ALA A 111 -0.74 9.45 -3.46
C ALA A 111 -1.94 10.37 -3.30
N GLY A 112 -2.07 11.02 -2.13
CA GLY A 112 -3.14 11.99 -1.86
C GLY A 112 -3.08 13.18 -2.82
N TYR A 113 -1.88 13.69 -3.11
CA TYR A 113 -1.69 14.75 -4.11
C TYR A 113 -2.16 14.30 -5.50
N ILE A 114 -1.70 13.15 -5.97
CA ILE A 114 -2.06 12.62 -7.30
C ILE A 114 -3.56 12.30 -7.38
N GLN A 115 -4.14 11.75 -6.33
CA GLN A 115 -5.53 11.33 -6.33
C GLN A 115 -6.51 12.50 -6.19
N PHE A 116 -6.22 13.47 -5.32
CA PHE A 116 -7.16 14.54 -4.99
C PHE A 116 -6.91 15.85 -5.75
N ILE A 117 -5.66 16.13 -6.16
CA ILE A 117 -5.32 17.35 -6.93
C ILE A 117 -5.22 17.04 -8.43
N LEU A 118 -4.63 15.90 -8.81
CA LEU A 118 -4.52 15.51 -10.23
C LEU A 118 -5.68 14.62 -10.71
N TYR A 119 -6.64 14.32 -9.83
CA TYR A 119 -7.85 13.53 -10.10
C TYR A 119 -7.58 12.16 -10.73
N GLN A 120 -6.43 11.55 -10.41
CA GLN A 120 -6.06 10.24 -10.94
C GLN A 120 -6.50 9.11 -10.00
N PRO A 121 -7.34 8.16 -10.46
CA PRO A 121 -7.86 7.09 -9.60
C PRO A 121 -6.78 6.10 -9.13
N ASN A 122 -5.67 5.98 -9.86
CA ASN A 122 -4.56 5.06 -9.55
C ASN A 122 -3.41 5.75 -8.77
N GLY A 123 -3.69 6.84 -8.05
CA GLY A 123 -2.65 7.66 -7.40
C GLY A 123 -1.72 6.90 -6.46
N LEU A 124 -2.22 5.89 -5.74
CA LEU A 124 -1.43 5.03 -4.85
C LEU A 124 -0.31 4.28 -5.58
N LEU A 125 -0.58 3.76 -6.78
CA LEU A 125 0.40 3.00 -7.56
C LEU A 125 1.49 3.91 -8.11
N TYR A 126 1.10 5.07 -8.65
CA TYR A 126 2.06 6.06 -9.16
C TYR A 126 2.94 6.62 -8.05
N ALA A 127 2.35 6.89 -6.87
CA ALA A 127 3.10 7.33 -5.71
C ALA A 127 4.12 6.29 -5.25
N LEU A 128 3.74 5.01 -5.17
CA LEU A 128 4.66 3.95 -4.80
C LEU A 128 5.85 3.87 -5.77
N VAL A 129 5.57 3.84 -7.08
CA VAL A 129 6.62 3.77 -8.12
C VAL A 129 7.56 4.98 -8.02
N GLY A 130 7.02 6.19 -7.85
CA GLY A 130 7.82 7.40 -7.70
C GLY A 130 8.66 7.39 -6.42
N CYS A 131 8.06 7.00 -5.28
CA CYS A 131 8.74 6.95 -4.00
C CYS A 131 9.80 5.84 -3.93
N CYS A 132 9.64 4.72 -4.64
CA CYS A 132 10.66 3.67 -4.71
C CYS A 132 12.02 4.19 -5.21
N LEU A 133 12.03 5.21 -6.07
CA LEU A 133 13.28 5.87 -6.52
C LEU A 133 13.98 6.63 -5.39
N LEU A 134 13.23 7.04 -4.35
CA LEU A 134 13.74 7.75 -3.18
C LEU A 134 14.22 6.80 -2.08
N THR A 135 13.87 5.52 -2.13
CA THR A 135 14.34 4.49 -1.17
C THR A 135 15.86 4.47 -0.98
N PRO A 136 16.73 4.49 -2.02
CA PRO A 136 18.18 4.52 -1.81
C PRO A 136 18.65 5.81 -1.11
N VAL A 137 17.99 6.95 -1.36
CA VAL A 137 18.30 8.21 -0.70
C VAL A 137 17.93 8.15 0.78
N ILE A 138 16.75 7.62 1.11
CA ILE A 138 16.30 7.44 2.49
C ILE A 138 17.25 6.50 3.26
N ASN A 139 17.69 5.40 2.64
CA ASN A 139 18.66 4.49 3.25
C ASN A 139 20.04 5.14 3.47
N HIS A 140 20.43 6.11 2.64
CA HIS A 140 21.67 6.87 2.83
C HIS A 140 21.62 7.76 4.09
N PHE A 141 20.49 8.44 4.32
CA PHE A 141 20.32 9.31 5.49
C PHE A 141 19.96 8.54 6.77
N LEU A 142 19.26 7.40 6.65
CA LEU A 142 18.79 6.57 7.76
C LEU A 142 19.25 5.12 7.58
N PRO A 143 20.56 4.83 7.74
CA PRO A 143 21.08 3.47 7.59
C PRO A 143 20.42 2.51 8.58
N GLY A 144 19.93 1.38 8.06
CA GLY A 144 19.30 0.32 8.84
C GLY A 144 20.14 -0.97 8.84
N GLU A 145 19.79 -1.91 9.72
CA GLU A 145 20.36 -3.25 9.66
C GLU A 145 19.87 -3.95 8.39
N ASN A 146 20.81 -4.24 7.47
CA ASN A 146 20.51 -4.95 6.22
C ASN A 146 19.88 -6.31 6.52
N TYR A 147 18.79 -6.65 5.82
CA TYR A 147 18.22 -7.98 5.87
C TYR A 147 19.25 -9.02 5.40
N ARG A 148 19.81 -9.79 6.34
CA ARG A 148 20.69 -10.92 6.04
C ARG A 148 19.87 -12.19 5.93
N TRP A 149 19.85 -12.79 4.74
CA TRP A 149 19.38 -14.16 4.58
C TRP A 149 20.20 -15.07 5.49
N SER A 150 19.54 -15.79 6.40
CA SER A 150 20.21 -16.80 7.20
C SER A 150 20.75 -17.85 6.23
N ARG A 151 22.07 -18.08 6.26
CA ARG A 151 22.69 -19.09 5.39
C ARG A 151 22.04 -20.44 5.71
N PRO A 152 21.60 -21.23 4.71
CA PRO A 152 21.13 -22.58 4.98
C PRO A 152 22.25 -23.32 5.73
N THR A 153 21.92 -23.93 6.86
CA THR A 153 22.82 -24.83 7.58
C THR A 153 23.15 -25.98 6.64
N THR A 154 24.30 -25.92 5.97
CA THR A 154 24.84 -27.06 5.24
C THR A 154 25.03 -28.18 6.26
N GLY A 155 24.19 -29.21 6.17
CA GLY A 155 24.32 -30.41 6.98
C GLY A 155 25.73 -30.97 6.77
N ARG A 156 26.53 -30.92 7.84
CA ARG A 156 27.87 -31.48 7.82
C ARG A 156 27.70 -33.00 7.92
N ASN A 157 27.67 -33.69 6.78
CA ASN A 157 27.74 -35.14 6.74
C ASN A 157 29.10 -35.57 7.31
N THR A 158 29.09 -36.01 8.57
CA THR A 158 30.19 -36.77 9.16
C THR A 158 30.05 -38.20 8.67
N PHE A 159 30.95 -38.62 7.79
CA PHE A 159 31.24 -40.02 7.51
C PHE A 159 32.14 -40.59 8.61
#